data_AF-A0A6J1Q6K5-F1
#
_entry.id   AF-A0A6J1Q6K5-F1
#
_cell.length_a   1.000
_cell.length_b   1.000
_cell.length_c   1.000
_cell.angle_alpha   90.00
_cell.angle_beta   90.00
_cell.angle_gamma   90.00
#
_symmetry.space_group_name_H-M   'P 1'
#
loop_
_entity.id
_entity.type
_entity.pdbx_description
1 polymer ?
#
loop_
_entity_poly.entity_id
_entity_poly.type
_entity_poly.pdbx_seq_one_letter_code
_entity_poly.pdbx_strand_id
1 'polypeptide(L)'
;MANGLTRLLPNLGGPGGHVRRLYATTVHSVLLYGAPVWAERVEENPTLCRRLVAVQRHIVNRAARAYRTVSHVGVTVLAGILPIDLLAVSQARTYRRLKELEAKIGLILPRARAALKLQKREILLQEWEDKLSDPRLVSGRRIREAVQPVLRDWIAKKGRGLTFHVAQVLSGHGCFGEYLCRIGRERTTGCHHCPEQVNSAQHTLVLPGVGRGAPSPPGGDWG
;
A
#
# COMPACT_ATOMS: atom_id res chain seq x y z
N MET A 1 18.27 1.36 9.57
CA MET A 1 17.81 0.38 8.56
C MET A 1 16.95 0.97 7.43
N ALA A 2 15.96 1.84 7.69
CA ALA A 2 15.02 2.31 6.67
C ALA A 2 15.66 3.06 5.47
N ASN A 3 16.72 3.85 5.69
CA ASN A 3 17.38 4.61 4.62
C ASN A 3 18.15 3.71 3.62
N GLY A 4 18.73 2.60 4.07
CA GLY A 4 19.44 1.64 3.19
C GLY A 4 18.52 0.96 2.18
N LEU A 5 17.26 0.71 2.56
CA LEU A 5 16.26 0.11 1.68
C LEU A 5 15.88 0.99 0.49
N THR A 6 16.09 2.31 0.59
CA THR A 6 15.81 3.24 -0.51
C THR A 6 16.71 3.01 -1.71
N ARG A 7 17.99 2.67 -1.46
CA ARG A 7 18.94 2.32 -2.52
C ARG A 7 18.69 0.94 -3.11
N LEU A 8 18.27 -0.02 -2.26
CA LEU A 8 18.01 -1.39 -2.69
C LEU A 8 16.70 -1.55 -3.47
N LEU A 9 15.69 -0.72 -3.17
CA LEU A 9 14.34 -0.84 -3.72
C LEU A 9 13.90 0.48 -4.38
N PRO A 10 14.58 0.97 -5.43
CA PRO A 10 14.21 2.20 -6.12
C PRO A 10 12.78 2.11 -6.70
N ASN A 11 12.10 3.24 -6.93
CA ASN A 11 10.73 3.18 -7.46
C ASN A 11 10.70 2.70 -8.92
N LEU A 12 11.63 3.21 -9.73
CA LEU A 12 11.89 2.81 -11.11
C LEU A 12 13.04 1.80 -11.16
N GLY A 13 12.89 0.78 -12.00
CA GLY A 13 13.86 -0.31 -12.11
C GLY A 13 13.98 -1.16 -10.82
N GLY A 14 15.07 -1.92 -10.75
CA GLY A 14 15.43 -2.73 -9.58
C GLY A 14 14.55 -3.98 -9.37
N PRO A 15 14.56 -4.54 -8.15
CA PRO A 15 13.94 -5.83 -7.86
C PRO A 15 12.44 -5.88 -8.14
N GLY A 16 11.98 -7.05 -8.59
CA GLY A 16 10.57 -7.34 -8.85
C GLY A 16 9.69 -7.31 -7.59
N GLY A 17 8.38 -7.47 -7.79
CA GLY A 17 7.41 -7.39 -6.70
C GLY A 17 7.63 -8.42 -5.58
N HIS A 18 8.13 -9.61 -5.92
CA HIS A 18 8.37 -10.69 -4.95
C HIS A 18 9.42 -10.29 -3.89
N VAL A 19 10.58 -9.80 -4.35
CA VAL A 19 11.67 -9.36 -3.46
C VAL A 19 11.22 -8.20 -2.56
N ARG A 20 10.49 -7.23 -3.11
CA ARG A 20 9.95 -6.10 -2.33
C ARG A 20 9.00 -6.55 -1.22
N ARG A 21 8.13 -7.53 -1.51
CA ARG A 21 7.24 -8.12 -0.51
C ARG A 21 8.00 -8.92 0.54
N LEU A 22 9.08 -9.61 0.17
CA LEU A 22 9.93 -10.31 1.13
C LEU A 22 10.52 -9.34 2.16
N TYR A 23 11.06 -8.19 1.71
CA TYR A 23 11.52 -7.15 2.63
C TYR A 23 10.40 -6.58 3.50
N ALA A 24 9.21 -6.35 2.94
CA ALA A 24 8.07 -5.89 3.72
C ALA A 24 7.67 -6.89 4.81
N THR A 25 7.59 -8.17 4.48
CA THR A 25 7.31 -9.25 5.44
C THR A 25 8.38 -9.31 6.54
N THR A 26 9.66 -9.18 6.17
CA THR A 26 10.79 -9.20 7.12
C THR A 26 10.68 -8.05 8.12
N VAL A 27 10.42 -6.83 7.63
CA VAL A 27 10.22 -5.66 8.50
C VAL A 27 9.01 -5.85 9.41
N HIS A 28 7.88 -6.38 8.90
CA HIS A 28 6.73 -6.66 9.74
C HIS A 28 7.00 -7.71 10.81
N SER A 29 7.73 -8.78 10.50
CA SER A 29 8.10 -9.80 11.51
C SER A 29 8.89 -9.20 12.66
N VAL A 30 9.83 -8.30 12.37
CA VAL A 30 10.60 -7.59 13.41
C VAL A 30 9.70 -6.64 14.21
N LEU A 31 8.88 -5.83 13.52
CA LEU A 31 7.98 -4.89 14.19
C LEU A 31 6.96 -5.60 15.09
N LEU A 32 6.40 -6.71 14.63
CA LEU A 32 5.30 -7.43 15.28
C LEU A 32 5.76 -8.49 16.28
N TYR A 33 7.06 -8.73 16.42
CA TYR A 33 7.59 -9.75 17.33
C TYR A 33 7.05 -9.58 18.75
N GLY A 34 7.09 -8.34 19.27
CA GLY A 34 6.59 -7.99 20.60
C GLY A 34 5.12 -7.57 20.66
N ALA A 35 4.35 -7.71 19.57
CA ALA A 35 2.98 -7.17 19.49
C ALA A 35 2.07 -7.56 20.66
N PRO A 36 2.09 -8.80 21.20
CA PRO A 36 1.27 -9.15 22.37
C PRO A 36 1.52 -8.31 23.62
N VAL A 37 2.70 -7.69 23.77
CA VAL A 37 3.08 -6.88 24.93
C VAL A 37 2.66 -5.41 24.77
N TRP A 38 2.70 -4.89 23.55
CA TRP A 38 2.52 -3.45 23.30
C TRP A 38 1.26 -3.09 22.50
N ALA A 39 0.55 -4.03 21.88
CA ALA A 39 -0.59 -3.71 21.00
C ALA A 39 -1.68 -2.90 21.71
N GLU A 40 -2.07 -3.29 22.93
CA GLU A 40 -3.06 -2.57 23.74
C GLU A 40 -2.60 -1.14 24.06
N ARG A 41 -1.35 -0.97 24.48
CA ARG A 41 -0.75 0.35 24.75
C ARG A 41 -0.72 1.27 23.53
N VAL A 42 -0.65 0.70 22.32
CA VAL A 42 -0.67 1.46 21.06
C VAL A 42 -2.09 1.88 20.69
N GLU A 43 -3.11 1.08 21.03
CA GLU A 43 -4.51 1.48 20.88
C GLU A 43 -4.83 2.69 21.79
N GLU A 44 -4.26 2.72 22.99
CA GLU A 44 -4.43 3.82 23.96
C GLU A 44 -3.57 5.06 23.67
N ASN A 45 -2.52 4.92 22.84
CA ASN A 45 -1.56 5.99 22.57
C ASN A 45 -1.44 6.32 21.07
N PRO A 46 -2.19 7.34 20.58
CA PRO A 46 -2.17 7.74 19.19
C PRO A 46 -0.78 8.13 18.66
N THR A 47 0.10 8.66 19.52
CA THR A 47 1.45 9.07 19.13
C THR A 47 2.34 7.87 18.80
N LEU A 48 2.25 6.79 19.59
CA LEU A 48 2.95 5.53 19.30
C LEU A 48 2.41 4.89 18.01
N CYS A 49 1.09 4.89 17.83
CA CYS A 49 0.46 4.40 16.60
C CYS A 49 0.98 5.15 15.36
N ARG A 50 1.05 6.48 15.40
CA ARG A 50 1.61 7.30 14.29
C ARG A 50 3.06 6.94 13.97
N ARG A 51 3.89 6.65 14.99
CA ARG A 51 5.29 6.23 14.78
C ARG A 51 5.38 4.88 14.07
N LEU A 52 4.57 3.90 14.47
CA LEU A 52 4.50 2.59 13.80
C LEU A 52 4.01 2.71 12.36
N VAL A 53 2.95 3.49 12.16
CA VAL A 53 2.41 3.82 10.83
C VAL A 53 3.48 4.46 9.95
N ALA A 54 4.29 5.39 10.48
CA ALA A 54 5.37 6.02 9.73
C ALA A 54 6.44 5.00 9.28
N VAL A 55 6.87 4.10 10.18
CA VAL A 55 7.85 3.05 9.84
C VAL A 55 7.28 2.10 8.78
N GLN A 56 6.04 1.64 8.95
CA GLN A 56 5.39 0.78 7.96
C GLN A 56 5.25 1.50 6.62
N ARG A 57 4.84 2.77 6.61
CA ARG A 57 4.67 3.56 5.38
C ARG A 57 5.95 3.59 4.56
N HIS A 58 7.12 3.67 5.19
CA HIS A 58 8.40 3.63 4.47
C HIS A 58 8.58 2.34 3.66
N ILE A 59 8.40 1.17 4.28
CA ILE A 59 8.61 -0.11 3.57
C ILE A 59 7.49 -0.40 2.57
N VAL A 60 6.25 -0.02 2.89
CA VAL A 60 5.10 -0.24 2.01
C VAL A 60 5.16 0.68 0.78
N ASN A 61 5.69 1.90 0.90
CA ASN A 61 6.00 2.76 -0.26
C ASN A 61 6.96 2.07 -1.24
N ARG A 62 7.98 1.38 -0.73
CA ARG A 62 8.91 0.60 -1.57
C ARG A 62 8.26 -0.61 -2.19
N ALA A 63 7.35 -1.27 -1.47
CA ALA A 63 6.56 -2.39 -1.99
C ALA A 63 5.62 -1.96 -3.13
N ALA A 64 4.99 -0.79 -3.00
CA ALA A 64 4.08 -0.23 -4.01
C ALA A 64 4.78 0.60 -5.11
N ARG A 65 6.08 0.88 -5.00
CA ARG A 65 6.80 1.85 -5.87
C ARG A 65 6.16 3.25 -5.87
N ALA A 66 5.52 3.61 -4.76
CA ALA A 66 4.77 4.85 -4.63
C ALA A 66 5.69 6.03 -4.22
N TYR A 67 5.25 7.26 -4.49
CA TYR A 67 5.89 8.44 -3.92
C TYR A 67 5.63 8.55 -2.42
N ARG A 68 6.56 9.23 -1.72
CA ARG A 68 6.46 9.46 -0.27
C ARG A 68 5.24 10.30 0.16
N THR A 69 4.59 10.99 -0.78
CA THR A 69 3.39 11.81 -0.55
C THR A 69 2.11 10.99 -0.51
N VAL A 70 2.13 9.74 -0.97
CA VAL A 70 0.97 8.84 -0.88
C VAL A 70 0.67 8.55 0.60
N SER A 71 -0.62 8.64 0.97
CA SER A 71 -1.07 8.37 2.34
C SER A 71 -0.79 6.93 2.76
N HIS A 72 -0.69 6.68 4.07
CA HIS A 72 -0.46 5.32 4.58
C HIS A 72 -1.58 4.34 4.17
N VAL A 73 -2.83 4.79 4.23
CA VAL A 73 -4.01 4.04 3.77
C VAL A 73 -3.89 3.72 2.28
N GLY A 74 -3.56 4.72 1.46
CA GLY A 74 -3.43 4.51 0.01
C GLY A 74 -2.33 3.51 -0.33
N VAL A 75 -1.16 3.64 0.31
CA VAL A 75 -0.02 2.78 -0.04
C VAL A 75 -0.19 1.33 0.44
N THR A 76 -0.84 1.11 1.59
CA THR A 76 -1.16 -0.25 2.07
C THR A 76 -2.12 -0.97 1.13
N VAL A 77 -3.13 -0.25 0.63
CA VAL A 77 -4.05 -0.74 -0.41
C VAL A 77 -3.30 -1.04 -1.72
N LEU A 78 -2.48 -0.11 -2.24
CA LEU A 78 -1.69 -0.33 -3.46
C LEU A 78 -0.78 -1.55 -3.34
N ALA A 79 -0.10 -1.71 -2.20
CA ALA A 79 0.82 -2.81 -1.97
C ALA A 79 0.12 -4.15 -1.70
N GLY A 80 -1.18 -4.15 -1.39
CA GLY A 80 -1.90 -5.33 -0.90
C GLY A 80 -1.37 -5.81 0.45
N ILE A 81 -0.91 -4.88 1.28
CA ILE A 81 -0.30 -5.14 2.59
C ILE A 81 -1.22 -4.58 3.68
N LEU A 82 -1.55 -5.42 4.66
CA LEU A 82 -2.39 -5.02 5.79
C LEU A 82 -1.74 -3.90 6.64
N PRO A 83 -2.53 -2.92 7.11
CA PRO A 83 -2.08 -1.90 8.06
C PRO A 83 -1.49 -2.48 9.35
N ILE A 84 -0.42 -1.86 9.88
CA ILE A 84 0.35 -2.36 11.03
C ILE A 84 -0.47 -2.40 12.33
N ASP A 85 -1.37 -1.44 12.49
CA ASP A 85 -2.32 -1.36 13.60
C ASP A 85 -3.24 -2.59 13.63
N LEU A 86 -3.83 -2.96 12.50
CA LEU A 86 -4.64 -4.18 12.39
C LEU A 86 -3.80 -5.44 12.62
N LEU A 87 -2.60 -5.49 12.03
CA LEU A 87 -1.68 -6.62 12.20
C LEU A 87 -1.27 -6.83 13.67
N ALA A 88 -0.99 -5.74 14.40
CA ALA A 88 -0.56 -5.78 15.79
C ALA A 88 -1.65 -6.35 16.70
N VAL A 89 -2.86 -5.83 16.58
CA VAL A 89 -4.03 -6.26 17.35
C VAL A 89 -4.33 -7.74 17.07
N SER A 90 -4.34 -8.13 15.80
CA SER A 90 -4.56 -9.52 15.43
C SER A 90 -3.45 -10.46 15.93
N GLN A 91 -2.19 -10.00 15.93
CA GLN A 91 -1.07 -10.77 16.48
C GLN A 91 -1.21 -10.97 17.99
N ALA A 92 -1.59 -9.94 18.74
CA ALA A 92 -1.84 -10.00 20.17
C ALA A 92 -3.01 -10.95 20.51
N ARG A 93 -4.16 -10.80 19.83
CA ARG A 93 -5.32 -11.70 19.97
C ARG A 93 -4.97 -13.16 19.68
N THR A 94 -4.22 -13.40 18.60
CA THR A 94 -3.79 -14.77 18.23
C THR A 94 -2.88 -15.37 19.31
N TYR A 95 -1.94 -14.59 19.84
CA TYR A 95 -1.03 -15.05 20.89
C TYR A 95 -1.79 -15.46 22.16
N ARG A 96 -2.69 -14.60 22.64
CA ARG A 96 -3.52 -14.90 23.83
C ARG A 96 -4.36 -16.17 23.63
N ARG A 97 -5.05 -16.28 22.48
CA ARG A 97 -5.86 -17.45 22.14
C ARG A 97 -5.03 -18.74 22.08
N LEU A 98 -3.82 -18.69 21.52
CA LEU A 98 -2.93 -19.86 21.50
C LEU A 98 -2.48 -20.25 22.91
N LYS A 99 -2.18 -19.27 23.77
CA LYS A 99 -1.80 -19.53 25.17
C LYS A 99 -2.94 -20.14 25.98
N GLU A 100 -4.17 -19.66 25.79
CA GLU A 100 -5.36 -20.23 26.43
C GLU A 100 -5.64 -21.67 25.96
N LEU A 101 -5.49 -21.95 24.67
CA LEU A 101 -5.66 -23.30 24.12
C LEU A 101 -4.57 -24.25 24.60
N GLU A 102 -3.32 -23.79 24.66
CA GLU A 102 -2.18 -24.54 25.19
C GLU A 102 -2.40 -24.89 26.67
N ALA A 103 -2.91 -23.95 27.47
CA ALA A 103 -3.24 -24.20 28.87
C ALA A 103 -4.38 -25.23 29.07
N LYS A 104 -5.34 -25.30 28.13
CA LYS A 104 -6.51 -26.20 28.23
C LYS A 104 -6.27 -27.60 27.65
N ILE A 105 -5.54 -27.70 26.54
CA ILE A 105 -5.45 -28.90 25.71
C ILE A 105 -4.00 -29.41 25.63
N GLY A 106 -3.03 -28.64 26.12
CA GLY A 106 -1.61 -28.95 25.98
C GLY A 106 -1.15 -28.73 24.54
N LEU A 107 -0.94 -29.82 23.79
CA LEU A 107 -0.35 -29.76 22.46
C LEU A 107 -1.36 -29.33 21.38
N ILE A 108 -1.11 -28.18 20.76
CA ILE A 108 -1.88 -27.72 19.60
C ILE A 108 -1.35 -28.38 18.32
N LEU A 109 -2.16 -29.25 17.73
CA LEU A 109 -1.83 -29.94 16.48
C LEU A 109 -1.51 -28.96 15.33
N PRO A 110 -0.57 -29.30 14.42
CA PRO A 110 -0.23 -28.47 13.26
C PRO A 110 -1.44 -28.08 12.40
N ARG A 111 -2.40 -29.00 12.20
CA ARG A 111 -3.64 -28.76 11.45
C ARG A 111 -4.51 -27.69 12.11
N ALA A 112 -4.62 -27.71 13.44
CA ALA A 112 -5.34 -26.69 14.19
C ALA A 112 -4.65 -25.32 14.07
N ARG A 113 -3.30 -25.27 14.14
CA ARG A 113 -2.55 -24.03 13.89
C ARG A 113 -2.75 -23.49 12.48
N ALA A 114 -2.80 -24.36 11.47
CA ALA A 114 -3.09 -23.97 10.09
C ALA A 114 -4.50 -23.39 9.93
N ALA A 115 -5.51 -24.04 10.54
CA ALA A 115 -6.88 -23.54 10.55
C ALA A 115 -7.00 -22.17 11.22
N LEU A 116 -6.35 -21.97 12.38
CA LEU A 116 -6.29 -20.68 13.06
C LEU A 116 -5.63 -19.59 12.21
N LYS A 117 -4.58 -19.91 11.46
CA LYS A 117 -3.93 -18.97 10.53
C LYS A 117 -4.88 -18.52 9.41
N LEU A 118 -5.66 -19.45 8.85
CA LEU A 118 -6.65 -19.13 7.81
C LEU A 118 -7.78 -18.26 8.37
N GLN A 119 -8.35 -18.63 9.52
CA GLN A 119 -9.38 -17.82 10.20
C GLN A 119 -8.87 -16.43 10.54
N LYS A 120 -7.65 -16.32 11.09
CA LYS A 120 -6.99 -15.04 11.38
C LYS A 120 -6.89 -14.17 10.12
N ARG A 121 -6.49 -14.77 8.99
CA ARG A 121 -6.35 -14.07 7.72
C ARG A 121 -7.69 -13.54 7.24
N GLU A 122 -8.75 -14.34 7.35
CA GLU A 122 -10.09 -13.94 6.92
C GLU A 122 -10.65 -12.79 7.77
N ILE A 123 -10.56 -12.90 9.09
CA ILE A 123 -10.99 -11.85 10.02
C ILE A 123 -10.25 -10.54 9.74
N LEU A 124 -8.92 -10.61 9.56
CA LEU A 124 -8.11 -9.43 9.24
C LEU A 124 -8.49 -8.77 7.91
N LEU A 125 -8.85 -9.57 6.90
CA LEU A 125 -9.29 -9.03 5.62
C LEU A 125 -10.64 -8.35 5.76
N GLN A 126 -11.57 -8.94 6.49
CA GLN A 126 -12.87 -8.33 6.77
C GLN A 126 -12.73 -7.02 7.55
N GLU A 127 -11.99 -7.00 8.66
CA GLU A 127 -11.74 -5.78 9.44
C GLU A 127 -11.10 -4.67 8.59
N TRP A 128 -10.24 -5.05 7.63
CA TRP A 128 -9.65 -4.09 6.71
C TRP A 128 -10.65 -3.57 5.68
N GLU A 129 -11.49 -4.43 5.10
CA GLU A 129 -12.58 -4.05 4.20
C GLU A 129 -13.56 -3.08 4.87
N ASP A 130 -13.95 -3.36 6.11
CA ASP A 130 -14.85 -2.52 6.90
C ASP A 130 -14.21 -1.14 7.14
N LYS A 131 -12.93 -1.12 7.53
CA LYS A 131 -12.16 0.11 7.72
C LYS A 131 -12.04 0.94 6.44
N LEU A 132 -11.83 0.27 5.29
CA LEU A 132 -11.81 0.93 3.99
C LEU A 132 -13.21 1.40 3.56
N SER A 133 -14.28 0.80 4.06
CA SER A 133 -15.65 1.21 3.77
C SER A 133 -16.11 2.43 4.57
N ASP A 134 -15.42 2.79 5.66
CA ASP A 134 -15.79 3.94 6.50
C ASP A 134 -15.84 5.26 5.68
N PRO A 135 -17.00 5.92 5.57
CA PRO A 135 -17.13 7.19 4.85
C PRO A 135 -16.29 8.33 5.44
N ARG A 136 -15.94 8.25 6.73
CA ARG A 136 -15.11 9.25 7.44
C ARG A 136 -13.63 9.14 7.03
N LEU A 137 -13.23 8.04 6.39
CA LEU A 137 -11.86 7.82 5.94
C LEU A 137 -11.57 8.62 4.65
N VAL A 138 -11.10 9.86 4.82
CA VAL A 138 -10.76 10.74 3.69
C VAL A 138 -9.43 10.39 3.00
N SER A 139 -8.54 9.70 3.71
CA SER A 139 -7.17 9.44 3.25
C SER A 139 -7.12 8.39 2.15
N GLY A 140 -6.41 8.69 1.05
CA GLY A 140 -6.21 7.72 -0.04
C GLY A 140 -7.47 7.42 -0.84
N ARG A 141 -8.49 8.28 -0.78
CA ARG A 141 -9.80 8.14 -1.43
C ARG A 141 -9.72 7.54 -2.84
N ARG A 142 -8.95 8.16 -3.75
CA ARG A 142 -8.78 7.70 -5.15
C ARG A 142 -8.36 6.24 -5.25
N ILE A 143 -7.34 5.85 -4.48
CA ILE A 143 -6.80 4.49 -4.49
C ILE A 143 -7.82 3.52 -3.92
N ARG A 144 -8.42 3.89 -2.78
CA ARG A 144 -9.39 3.09 -2.06
C ARG A 144 -10.61 2.81 -2.95
N GLU A 145 -11.21 3.83 -3.53
CA GLU A 145 -12.38 3.69 -4.41
C GLU A 145 -12.05 2.85 -5.66
N ALA A 146 -10.83 2.95 -6.19
CA ALA A 146 -10.41 2.15 -7.34
C ALA A 146 -10.14 0.67 -7.02
N VAL A 147 -9.64 0.35 -5.81
CA VAL A 147 -9.16 -1.00 -5.45
C VAL A 147 -10.15 -1.76 -4.59
N GLN A 148 -10.93 -1.08 -3.74
CA GLN A 148 -11.85 -1.70 -2.78
C GLN A 148 -12.82 -2.70 -3.42
N PRO A 149 -13.45 -2.44 -4.59
CA PRO A 149 -14.33 -3.40 -5.24
C PRO A 149 -13.65 -4.73 -5.62
N VAL A 150 -12.33 -4.72 -5.76
CA VAL A 150 -11.51 -5.87 -6.19
C VAL A 150 -10.42 -6.21 -5.18
N LEU A 151 -10.56 -5.79 -3.92
CA LEU A 151 -9.47 -5.85 -2.93
C LEU A 151 -8.95 -7.27 -2.70
N ARG A 152 -9.84 -8.25 -2.60
CA ARG A 152 -9.46 -9.65 -2.36
C ARG A 152 -8.66 -10.22 -3.54
N ASP A 153 -9.12 -9.98 -4.76
CA ASP A 153 -8.40 -10.36 -5.98
C ASP A 153 -7.08 -9.61 -6.13
N TRP A 154 -7.07 -8.33 -5.77
CA TRP A 154 -5.88 -7.48 -5.76
C TRP A 154 -4.80 -8.08 -4.85
N ILE A 155 -5.17 -8.51 -3.64
CA ILE A 155 -4.28 -9.17 -2.69
C ILE A 155 -3.94 -10.60 -3.13
N ALA A 156 -4.83 -11.32 -3.79
CA ALA A 156 -4.59 -12.70 -4.24
C ALA A 156 -3.57 -12.76 -5.38
N LYS A 157 -3.53 -11.76 -6.27
CA LYS A 157 -2.60 -11.64 -7.42
C LYS A 157 -1.14 -11.34 -7.01
N LYS A 158 -0.73 -11.75 -5.80
CA LYS A 158 0.55 -11.68 -5.06
C LYS A 158 1.86 -11.91 -5.82
N GLY A 159 1.85 -12.19 -7.12
CA GLY A 159 3.02 -12.50 -7.93
C GLY A 159 3.52 -11.34 -8.80
N ARG A 160 2.63 -10.70 -9.58
CA ARG A 160 3.06 -9.81 -10.68
C ARG A 160 3.65 -8.48 -10.23
N GLY A 161 3.31 -8.01 -9.02
CA GLY A 161 3.82 -6.75 -8.48
C GLY A 161 3.27 -5.53 -9.22
N LEU A 162 3.04 -4.45 -8.48
CA LEU A 162 2.62 -3.19 -9.09
C LEU A 162 3.80 -2.60 -9.88
N THR A 163 3.57 -2.19 -11.13
CA THR A 163 4.58 -1.41 -11.86
C THR A 163 4.57 0.03 -11.34
N PHE A 164 5.67 0.75 -11.55
CA PHE A 164 5.77 2.14 -11.12
C PHE A 164 4.67 3.02 -11.73
N HIS A 165 4.40 2.87 -13.03
CA HIS A 165 3.41 3.69 -13.73
C HIS A 165 1.99 3.39 -13.28
N VAL A 166 1.62 2.11 -13.03
CA VAL A 166 0.30 1.78 -12.50
C VAL A 166 0.11 2.36 -11.10
N ALA A 167 1.16 2.34 -10.25
CA ALA A 167 1.10 2.99 -8.94
C ALA A 167 0.86 4.50 -9.06
N GLN A 168 1.48 5.17 -10.03
CA GLN A 168 1.31 6.60 -10.28
C GLN A 168 -0.10 6.94 -10.75
N VAL A 169 -0.62 6.19 -11.73
CA VAL A 169 -1.99 6.34 -12.24
C VAL A 169 -3.04 6.18 -11.12
N LEU A 170 -2.93 5.09 -10.33
CA LEU A 170 -3.88 4.82 -9.24
C LEU A 170 -3.79 5.84 -8.11
N SER A 171 -2.60 6.37 -7.84
CA SER A 171 -2.41 7.37 -6.79
C SER A 171 -2.66 8.81 -7.24
N GLY A 172 -2.84 9.07 -8.55
CA GLY A 172 -2.91 10.44 -9.08
C GLY A 172 -1.60 11.20 -8.88
N HIS A 173 -0.47 10.52 -9.07
CA HIS A 173 0.89 11.07 -8.96
C HIS A 173 1.65 10.87 -10.28
N GLY A 174 2.87 11.42 -10.39
CA GLY A 174 3.73 11.20 -11.55
C GLY A 174 3.76 12.41 -12.48
N CYS A 175 3.49 12.20 -13.77
CA CYS A 175 3.59 13.24 -14.80
C CYS A 175 2.30 14.03 -15.03
N PHE A 176 1.28 13.87 -14.18
CA PHE A 176 0.00 14.56 -14.35
C PHE A 176 0.10 16.00 -13.87
N GLY A 177 -0.32 16.96 -14.69
CA GLY A 177 -0.24 18.39 -14.39
C GLY A 177 -0.93 18.79 -13.08
N GLU A 178 -2.06 18.16 -12.74
CA GLU A 178 -2.72 18.30 -11.43
C GLU A 178 -1.75 17.99 -10.27
N TYR A 179 -1.00 16.90 -10.38
CA TYR A 179 -0.02 16.51 -9.37
C TYR A 179 1.20 17.43 -9.38
N LEU A 180 1.75 17.73 -10.56
CA LEU A 180 2.95 18.54 -10.72
C LEU A 180 2.73 19.97 -10.20
N CYS A 181 1.58 20.57 -10.50
CA CYS A 181 1.17 21.87 -9.95
C CYS A 181 1.06 21.82 -8.42
N ARG A 182 0.42 20.79 -7.85
CA ARG A 182 0.30 20.61 -6.39
C ARG A 182 1.65 20.54 -5.67
N ILE A 183 2.69 20.03 -6.31
CA ILE A 183 4.05 19.95 -5.74
C ILE A 183 4.97 21.09 -6.20
N GLY A 184 4.44 22.11 -6.87
CA GLY A 184 5.18 23.29 -7.33
C GLY A 184 6.18 23.02 -8.46
N ARG A 185 5.99 21.95 -9.25
CA ARG A 185 6.82 21.61 -10.41
C ARG A 185 6.28 22.18 -11.72
N GLU A 186 5.00 22.49 -11.78
CA GLU A 186 4.36 23.19 -12.89
C GLU A 186 3.54 24.37 -12.37
N ARG A 187 3.28 25.35 -13.25
CA ARG A 187 2.51 26.56 -12.92
C ARG A 187 0.99 26.38 -13.09
N THR A 188 0.58 25.43 -13.91
CA THR A 188 -0.82 25.19 -14.26
C THR A 188 -1.14 23.70 -14.14
N THR A 189 -2.43 23.37 -14.09
CA THR A 189 -2.91 21.98 -14.10
C THR A 189 -3.21 21.47 -15.51
N GLY A 190 -2.99 22.28 -16.55
CA GLY A 190 -3.43 22.00 -17.92
C GLY A 190 -2.76 20.79 -18.55
N CYS A 191 -3.44 20.19 -19.53
CA CYS A 191 -2.83 19.14 -20.36
C CYS A 191 -1.97 19.76 -21.45
N HIS A 192 -0.74 19.25 -21.63
CA HIS A 192 0.15 19.69 -22.73
C HIS A 192 -0.22 19.06 -24.08
N HIS A 193 -1.13 18.09 -24.09
CA HIS A 193 -1.47 17.30 -25.28
C HIS A 193 -2.89 17.55 -25.81
N CYS A 194 -3.75 18.22 -25.04
CA CYS A 194 -5.11 18.54 -25.47
C CYS A 194 -5.63 19.78 -24.73
N PRO A 195 -6.77 20.35 -25.15
CA PRO A 195 -7.33 21.57 -24.56
C PRO A 195 -7.86 21.43 -23.11
N GLU A 196 -7.75 20.25 -22.50
CA GLU A 196 -8.25 20.00 -21.14
C GLU A 196 -7.52 20.86 -20.11
N GLN A 197 -8.27 21.52 -19.23
CA GLN A 197 -7.73 22.44 -18.22
C GLN A 197 -7.13 21.70 -17.01
N VAL A 198 -7.52 20.44 -16.80
CA VAL A 198 -7.05 19.60 -15.68
C VAL A 198 -6.51 18.26 -16.19
N ASN A 199 -5.18 18.18 -16.33
CA ASN A 199 -4.42 16.97 -16.54
C ASN A 199 -4.31 16.16 -15.23
N SER A 200 -5.37 15.41 -14.94
CA SER A 200 -5.37 14.40 -13.88
C SER A 200 -4.99 13.01 -14.43
N ALA A 201 -4.67 12.08 -13.53
CA ALA A 201 -4.53 10.67 -13.92
C ALA A 201 -5.81 10.10 -14.54
N GLN A 202 -6.98 10.60 -14.10
CA GLN A 202 -8.26 10.16 -14.65
C GLN A 202 -8.44 10.66 -16.08
N HIS A 203 -8.05 11.90 -16.35
CA HIS A 203 -8.07 12.46 -17.69
C HIS A 203 -7.32 11.53 -18.66
N THR A 204 -6.08 11.15 -18.34
CA THR A 204 -5.29 10.24 -19.19
C THR A 204 -5.95 8.86 -19.39
N LEU A 205 -6.66 8.33 -18.39
CA LEU A 205 -7.33 7.04 -18.48
C LEU A 205 -8.63 7.06 -19.32
N VAL A 206 -9.31 8.21 -19.37
CA VAL A 206 -10.64 8.35 -19.99
C VAL A 206 -10.57 9.12 -21.30
N LEU A 207 -9.39 9.61 -21.71
CA LEU A 207 -9.17 10.25 -23.01
C LEU A 207 -9.74 9.37 -24.14
N PRO A 208 -10.79 9.82 -24.84
CA PRO A 208 -11.27 9.12 -26.02
C PRO A 208 -10.28 9.40 -27.15
N GLY A 209 -9.39 8.44 -27.45
CA GLY A 209 -8.58 8.53 -28.68
C GLY A 209 -7.10 8.17 -28.64
N VAL A 210 -6.62 7.28 -27.76
CA VAL A 210 -5.37 6.54 -28.09
C VAL A 210 -5.72 5.33 -28.95
N GLY A 211 -6.26 5.63 -30.13
CA GLY A 211 -6.20 4.75 -31.29
C GLY A 211 -4.78 4.81 -31.87
N ARG A 212 -4.32 3.66 -32.37
CA ARG A 212 -3.02 3.42 -33.02
C ARG A 212 -2.57 4.61 -33.90
N GLY A 213 -1.37 5.14 -33.62
CA GLY A 213 -0.67 6.06 -34.52
C GLY A 213 -0.51 7.47 -33.95
N ALA A 214 0.43 7.64 -33.01
CA ALA A 214 1.05 8.95 -32.80
C ALA A 214 2.29 9.04 -33.69
N PRO A 215 2.50 10.11 -34.49
CA PRO A 215 3.74 10.34 -35.19
C PRO A 215 4.86 10.58 -34.17
N SER A 216 6.05 10.08 -34.47
CA SER A 216 7.27 10.37 -33.71
C SER A 216 7.47 11.89 -33.56
N PRO A 217 7.91 12.39 -32.39
CA PRO A 217 8.22 13.81 -32.24
C PRO A 217 9.41 14.18 -33.15
N PRO A 218 9.42 15.39 -33.73
CA PRO A 218 10.58 15.84 -34.49
C PRO A 218 11.76 16.00 -33.52
N GLY A 219 12.91 15.48 -33.92
CA GLY A 219 14.17 15.65 -33.20
C GLY A 219 14.46 17.13 -33.03
N GLY A 220 14.52 17.57 -31.77
CA GLY A 220 14.98 18.88 -31.38
C GLY A 220 16.13 18.72 -30.40
N ASP A 221 17.31 19.16 -30.83
CA ASP A 221 18.54 19.24 -30.06
C ASP A 221 18.32 19.97 -28.73
N TRP A 222 18.71 19.32 -27.64
CA TRP A 222 18.96 19.99 -26.36
C TRP A 222 20.48 20.18 -26.24
N GLY A 223 20.96 21.33 -26.73
CA GLY A 223 22.24 21.89 -26.31
C GLY A 223 22.17 22.45 -24.90
#